data_AF-A0A558FKY1-F1
#
_entry.id   AF-A0A558FKY1-F1
#
_cell.length_a   1.000
_cell.length_b   1.000
_cell.length_c   1.000
_cell.angle_alpha   90.00
_cell.angle_beta   90.00
_cell.angle_gamma   90.00
#
_symmetry.space_group_name_H-M   'P 1'
#
loop_
_entity.id
_entity.type
_entity.pdbx_description
1 polymer ?
#
loop_
_entity_poly.entity_id
_entity_poly.type
_entity_poly.pdbx_seq_one_letter_code
_entity_poly.pdbx_strand_id
1 'polypeptide(L)' 'MSEDRVVALEIALKTVMAVAGRQGLEADELCRKSIGAIIGDPEFNWVKPDHAEDAIAEIEMAQAAIAHRSLPSAK' A
#
# COMPACT_ATOMS: atom_id res chain seq x y z
N MET A 1 9.85 -13.06 -7.20
CA MET A 1 8.48 -13.36 -7.66
C MET A 1 8.47 -13.44 -9.18
N SER A 2 7.47 -14.07 -9.80
CA SER A 2 7.27 -13.88 -11.25
C SER A 2 6.74 -12.47 -11.50
N GLU A 3 7.06 -11.88 -12.66
CA GLU A 3 6.60 -10.54 -13.06
C GLU A 3 5.07 -10.43 -12.96
N ASP A 4 4.34 -11.45 -13.40
CA ASP A 4 2.87 -11.51 -13.30
C ASP A 4 2.35 -11.37 -11.87
N ARG A 5 3.06 -11.92 -10.87
CA ARG A 5 2.64 -11.85 -9.46
C ARG A 5 2.87 -10.47 -8.87
N VAL A 6 3.94 -9.78 -9.30
CA VAL A 6 4.21 -8.40 -8.89
C VAL A 6 3.14 -7.47 -9.45
N VAL A 7 2.80 -7.61 -10.74
CA VAL A 7 1.72 -6.82 -11.36
C VAL A 7 0.37 -7.08 -10.68
N ALA A 8 0.06 -8.35 -10.38
CA ALA A 8 -1.17 -8.69 -9.67
C ALA A 8 -1.23 -8.07 -8.26
N LEU A 9 -0.11 -8.07 -7.54
CA LEU A 9 0.02 -7.45 -6.21
C LEU A 9 -0.18 -5.93 -6.29
N GLU A 10 0.47 -5.28 -7.25
CA GLU A 10 0.36 -3.85 -7.49
C GLU A 10 -1.08 -3.42 -7.78
N ILE A 11 -1.79 -4.16 -8.64
CA ILE A 11 -3.21 -3.92 -8.94
C ILE A 11 -4.04 -4.06 -7.66
N ALA A 12 -3.85 -5.15 -6.90
CA ALA A 12 -4.60 -5.41 -5.69
C ALA A 12 -4.43 -4.30 -4.64
N LEU A 13 -3.18 -3.88 -4.36
CA LEU A 13 -2.87 -2.84 -3.38
C LEU A 13 -3.48 -1.50 -3.79
N LYS A 14 -3.30 -1.07 -5.05
CA LYS A 14 -3.88 0.18 -5.55
C LYS A 14 -5.40 0.18 -5.47
N THR A 15 -6.05 -0.94 -5.80
CA THR A 15 -7.51 -1.05 -5.71
C THR A 15 -8.00 -0.92 -4.28
N VAL A 16 -7.37 -1.61 -3.32
CA VAL A 16 -7.73 -1.53 -1.90
C VAL A 16 -7.59 -0.09 -1.39
N MET A 17 -6.46 0.56 -1.66
CA MET A 17 -6.22 1.93 -1.22
C MET A 17 -7.19 2.94 -1.86
N ALA A 18 -7.47 2.81 -3.16
CA ALA A 18 -8.43 3.68 -3.84
C ALA A 18 -9.86 3.52 -3.29
N VAL A 19 -10.26 2.28 -2.97
CA VAL A 19 -11.57 2.00 -2.34
C VAL A 19 -11.62 2.55 -0.92
N ALA A 20 -10.54 2.44 -0.14
CA ALA A 20 -10.43 3.04 1.18
C ALA A 20 -10.59 4.57 1.12
N GLY A 21 -9.90 5.23 0.18
CA GLY A 21 -10.05 6.67 -0.08
C GLY A 21 -11.48 7.09 -0.38
N ARG A 22 -12.20 6.31 -1.20
CA ARG A 22 -13.62 6.56 -1.49
C ARG A 22 -14.54 6.41 -0.28
N GLN A 23 -14.11 5.74 0.78
CA GLN A 23 -14.83 5.61 2.04
C GLN A 23 -14.42 6.68 3.07
N GLY A 24 -13.60 7.66 2.67
CA GLY A 24 -13.12 8.74 3.54
C GLY A 24 -11.93 8.36 4.41
N LEU A 25 -11.26 7.24 4.13
CA LEU A 25 -9.99 6.91 4.77
C LEU A 25 -8.86 7.63 4.04
N GLU A 26 -8.09 8.45 4.77
CA GLU A 26 -6.91 9.11 4.22
C GLU A 26 -5.85 8.07 3.85
N ALA A 27 -5.50 8.00 2.56
CA ALA A 27 -4.56 7.00 2.03
C ALA A 27 -3.19 7.10 2.72
N ASP A 28 -2.73 8.31 3.03
CA ASP A 28 -1.46 8.53 3.72
C ASP A 28 -1.47 8.02 5.17
N GLU A 29 -2.59 8.17 5.86
CA GLU A 29 -2.76 7.63 7.21
C GLU A 29 -2.84 6.09 7.18
N LEU A 30 -3.58 5.54 6.23
CA LEU A 30 -3.69 4.10 6.03
C LEU A 30 -2.33 3.46 5.74
N CYS A 31 -1.52 4.07 4.87
CA CYS A 31 -0.18 3.57 4.55
C CYS A 31 0.75 3.64 5.77
N ARG A 32 0.79 4.76 6.50
CA ARG A 32 1.57 4.87 7.74
C ARG A 32 1.19 3.80 8.77
N LYS A 33 -0.11 3.60 9.00
CA LYS A 33 -0.59 2.59 9.97
C LYS A 33 -0.22 1.17 9.52
N SER A 34 -0.33 0.89 8.22
CA SER A 34 0.03 -0.42 7.66
C SER A 34 1.52 -0.70 7.79
N ILE A 35 2.38 0.29 7.52
CA ILE A 35 3.84 0.19 7.71
C ILE A 35 4.18 -0.02 9.19
N GLY A 36 3.56 0.75 10.09
CA GLY A 36 3.73 0.58 11.53
C GLY A 36 3.35 -0.83 11.99
N ALA A 37 2.27 -1.39 11.43
CA ALA A 37 1.84 -2.75 11.72
C ALA A 37 2.87 -3.81 11.28
N ILE A 38 3.47 -3.64 10.09
CA ILE A 38 4.54 -4.50 9.60
C ILE A 38 5.78 -4.46 10.51
N ILE A 39 6.14 -3.28 11.01
CA ILE A 39 7.37 -3.09 11.79
C ILE A 39 7.28 -3.68 13.20
N GLY A 40 6.11 -3.63 13.84
CA GLY A 40 6.07 -3.96 15.27
C GLY A 40 4.72 -4.19 15.90
N ASP A 41 3.67 -4.44 15.12
CA ASP A 41 2.36 -4.77 15.71
C ASP A 41 2.26 -6.29 15.95
N PRO A 42 2.17 -6.74 17.22
CA PRO A 42 2.08 -8.16 17.55
C PRO A 42 0.76 -8.80 17.12
N GLU A 43 -0.29 -8.02 16.83
CA GLU A 43 -1.55 -8.54 16.26
C GLU A 43 -1.34 -9.05 14.83
N PHE A 44 -0.32 -8.55 14.12
CA PHE A 44 0.04 -8.94 12.76
C PHE A 44 1.12 -10.02 12.75
N ASN A 45 0.96 -11.05 13.58
CA ASN A 45 1.93 -12.13 13.80
C ASN A 45 2.25 -13.00 12.56
N TRP A 46 1.53 -12.81 11.45
CA TRP A 46 1.81 -13.44 10.16
C TRP A 46 2.84 -12.67 9.32
N VAL A 47 3.22 -11.46 9.73
CA VAL A 47 4.31 -10.71 9.10
C VAL A 47 5.61 -11.48 9.31
N LYS A 48 6.28 -11.78 8.20
CA LYS A 48 7.59 -12.43 8.22
C LYS A 48 8.66 -11.35 8.19
N PRO A 49 9.55 -11.26 9.19
CA PRO A 49 10.58 -10.22 9.25
C PRO A 49 11.43 -10.14 7.97
N ASP A 50 11.75 -11.29 7.37
CA ASP A 50 12.55 -11.39 6.14
C ASP A 50 11.86 -10.81 4.90
N HIS A 51 10.58 -10.47 4.99
CA HIS A 51 9.79 -9.85 3.91
C HIS A 51 9.21 -8.48 4.30
N ALA A 52 9.55 -7.97 5.49
CA ALA A 52 8.99 -6.71 5.99
C ALA A 52 9.38 -5.53 5.09
N GLU A 53 10.65 -5.45 4.69
CA GLU A 53 11.15 -4.37 3.82
C GLU A 53 10.49 -4.39 2.44
N ASP A 54 10.43 -5.57 1.80
CA ASP A 54 9.74 -5.75 0.52
C ASP A 54 8.25 -5.35 0.62
N ALA A 55 7.55 -5.77 1.68
CA ALA A 55 6.15 -5.44 1.87
C ALA A 55 5.91 -3.93 2.09
N ILE A 56 6.82 -3.25 2.80
CA ILE A 56 6.79 -1.80 2.98
C ILE A 56 6.97 -1.11 1.62
N ALA A 57 7.96 -1.54 0.83
CA ALA A 57 8.21 -0.96 -0.49
C ALA A 57 7.00 -1.09 -1.42
N GLU A 58 6.30 -2.24 -1.42
CA GLU A 58 5.08 -2.44 -2.20
C GLU A 58 3.95 -1.49 -1.78
N ILE A 59 3.80 -1.21 -0.48
CA ILE A 59 2.83 -0.22 0.03
C ILE A 59 3.20 1.19 -0.45
N GLU A 60 4.46 1.58 -0.32
CA GLU A 60 4.93 2.92 -0.73
C GLU A 60 4.79 3.14 -2.24
N MET A 61 5.13 2.14 -3.06
CA MET A 61 4.95 2.19 -4.51
C MET A 61 3.47 2.32 -4.90
N ALA A 62 2.59 1.55 -4.26
CA ALA A 62 1.15 1.64 -4.49
C ALA A 62 0.59 3.01 -4.09
N GLN A 63 1.01 3.54 -2.94
CA GLN A 63 0.63 4.87 -2.44
C GLN A 63 1.04 5.97 -3.43
N ALA A 64 2.30 5.98 -3.87
CA ALA A 64 2.80 6.96 -4.84
C ALA A 64 1.97 6.92 -6.13
N ALA A 65 1.69 5.72 -6.64
CA ALA A 65 0.95 5.54 -7.87
C ALA A 65 -0.52 6.03 -7.78
N ILE A 66 -1.19 5.90 -6.63
CA ILE A 66 -2.53 6.46 -6.45
C ILE A 66 -2.51 7.97 -6.20
N ALA A 67 -1.49 8.49 -5.51
CA ALA A 67 -1.32 9.92 -5.29
C ALA A 67 -1.12 10.67 -6.62
N HIS A 68 -0.32 10.11 -7.53
CA HIS A 68 -0.13 10.65 -8.88
C HIS A 68 -1.39 10.61 -9.77
N ARG A 69 -2.38 9.75 -9.46
CA ARG A 69 -3.69 9.74 -10.15
C ARG A 69 -4.66 10.78 -9.62
N SER A 70 -4.43 11.31 -8.41
CA SER A 70 -5.31 12.28 -7.75
C SER A 70 -4.99 13.74 -8.04
N LEU A 71 -3.96 14.04 -8.85
CA LEU A 71 -3.73 15.39 -9.38
C LEU A 71 -4.58 15.59 -10.63
N PRO A 72 -5.70 16.33 -10.59
CA PRO A 72 -6.25 16.88 -11.81
C PRO A 72 -5.25 17.92 -12.33
N SER A 73 -4.84 17.79 -13.60
CA SER A 73 -4.24 18.91 -14.32
C SER A 73 -5.17 20.12 -14.17
N ALA A 74 -4.68 21.17 -13.53
CA ALA A 74 -5.34 22.46 -13.56
C ALA A 74 -5.50 22.89 -15.03
N LYS A 75 -6.73 23.28 -15.38
CA LYS A 75 -7.12 23.82 -16.70
C LYS A 75 -6.28 25.03 -17.08
#